data_AF-X8JC53-F1
#
_entry.id   AF-X8JC53-F1
#
_cell.length_a   1.000
_cell.length_b   1.000
_cell.length_c   1.000
_cell.angle_alpha   90.00
_cell.angle_beta   90.00
_cell.angle_gamma   90.00
#
_symmetry.space_group_name_H-M   'P 1'
#
loop_
_entity.id
_entity.type
_entity.pdbx_description
1 polymer ?
#
loop_
_entity_poly.entity_id
_entity_poly.type
_entity_poly.pdbx_seq_one_letter_code
_entity_poly.pdbx_strand_id
1 'polypeptide(L)'
;MPPPHKDFKQEAKELLATLGTLCIDASSSTGSVSPFHQDECESYSRALAQVISNGGPTEISWCLARLQSLLTQSRIINLHGEHNARADRNVLVNGQKAPPETIMFMILSFIMFSIPKMYLARWNAAWVDRVTYTREWKKLTKDMIEEYTYSLFGGIMLM
;
A
#
# COMPACT_ATOMS: atom_id res chain seq x y z
N MET A 1 11.07 4.46 30.16
CA MET A 1 11.14 5.92 30.35
C MET A 1 11.82 6.50 29.13
N PRO A 2 11.23 7.48 28.43
CA PRO A 2 11.85 8.08 27.26
C PRO A 2 13.18 8.76 27.64
N PRO A 3 14.26 8.63 26.84
CA PRO A 3 15.57 9.21 27.15
C PRO A 3 15.48 10.74 27.36
N PRO A 4 16.02 11.29 28.46
CA PRO A 4 15.83 12.69 28.84
C PRO A 4 16.58 13.69 27.94
N HIS A 5 17.53 13.24 27.13
CA HIS A 5 18.31 14.08 26.22
C HIS A 5 17.66 14.26 24.84
N LYS A 6 16.55 13.56 24.56
CA LYS A 6 15.86 13.64 23.27
C LYS A 6 14.70 14.63 23.34
N ASP A 7 14.71 15.59 22.41
CA ASP A 7 13.56 16.47 22.20
C ASP A 7 12.55 15.77 21.27
N PHE A 8 11.64 15.01 21.89
CA PHE A 8 10.56 14.31 21.18
C PHE A 8 9.61 15.26 20.44
N LYS A 9 9.48 16.52 20.89
CA LYS A 9 8.62 17.49 20.19
C LYS A 9 9.27 17.93 18.88
N GLN A 10 10.59 18.10 18.87
CA GLN A 10 11.32 18.41 17.65
C GLN A 10 11.29 17.23 16.65
N GLU A 11 11.58 16.01 17.10
CA GLU A 11 11.49 14.80 16.25
C GLU A 11 10.07 14.62 15.67
N ALA A 12 9.03 14.91 16.45
CA ALA A 12 7.65 14.82 15.99
C ALA A 12 7.30 15.89 14.92
N LYS A 13 7.87 17.10 15.00
CA LYS A 13 7.71 18.13 13.96
C LYS A 13 8.38 17.72 12.65
N GLU A 14 9.57 17.12 12.71
CA GLU A 14 10.27 16.59 11.53
C GLU A 14 9.50 15.45 10.88
N LEU A 15 8.92 14.56 11.69
CA LEU A 15 8.03 13.52 11.19
C LEU A 15 6.77 14.11 10.52
N LEU A 16 6.20 15.17 11.09
CA LEU A 16 5.04 15.85 10.51
C LEU A 16 5.38 16.48 9.15
N ALA A 17 6.56 17.09 9.00
CA ALA A 17 7.06 17.55 7.71
C ALA A 17 7.23 16.39 6.71
N THR A 18 7.77 15.26 7.17
CA THR A 18 7.92 14.05 6.35
C THR A 18 6.56 13.52 5.88
N LEU A 19 5.55 13.46 6.75
CA LEU A 19 4.18 13.09 6.37
C LEU A 19 3.61 14.05 5.33
N GLY A 20 3.89 15.36 5.45
CA GLY A 20 3.52 16.35 4.44
C GLY A 20 4.12 16.04 3.06
N THR A 21 5.42 15.73 3.01
CA THR A 21 6.07 15.34 1.74
C THR A 21 5.48 14.06 1.14
N LEU A 22 5.15 13.06 1.98
CA LEU A 22 4.54 11.81 1.54
C LEU A 22 3.10 12.01 1.05
N CYS A 23 2.37 12.94 1.64
CA CYS A 23 1.03 13.32 1.19
C CYS A 23 1.08 13.94 -0.22
N ILE A 24 2.04 14.84 -0.45
CA ILE A 24 2.25 15.44 -1.77
C ILE A 24 2.67 14.37 -2.78
N ASP A 25 3.58 13.47 -2.42
CA ASP A 25 3.98 12.37 -3.29
C ASP A 25 2.80 11.44 -3.65
N ALA A 26 2.00 11.03 -2.65
CA ALA A 26 0.83 10.19 -2.85
C ALA A 26 -0.28 10.84 -3.68
N SER A 27 -0.44 12.16 -3.59
CA SER A 27 -1.45 12.92 -4.35
C SER A 27 -0.98 13.30 -5.76
N SER A 28 0.32 13.47 -5.96
CA SER A 28 0.89 13.86 -7.26
C SER A 28 1.22 12.67 -8.17
N SER A 29 1.42 11.47 -7.62
CA SER A 29 1.79 10.29 -8.38
C SER A 29 0.92 9.07 -8.09
N THR A 30 0.33 8.49 -9.13
CA THR A 30 -0.39 7.20 -9.07
C THR A 30 0.55 6.01 -8.82
N GLY A 31 1.86 6.20 -9.03
CA GLY A 31 2.92 5.22 -8.81
C GLY A 31 3.69 5.43 -7.49
N SER A 32 3.22 6.35 -6.63
CA SER A 32 3.91 6.73 -5.39
C SER A 32 4.32 5.53 -4.55
N VAL A 33 5.55 5.58 -4.05
CA VAL A 33 6.11 4.58 -3.12
C VAL A 33 5.80 4.92 -1.66
N SER A 34 5.06 6.02 -1.41
CA SER A 34 4.54 6.38 -0.10
C SER A 34 3.75 5.20 0.50
N PRO A 35 3.99 4.85 1.77
CA PRO A 35 3.21 3.79 2.43
C PRO A 35 1.78 4.19 2.73
N PHE A 36 1.45 5.47 2.63
CA PHE A 36 0.18 6.04 3.07
C PHE A 36 -0.52 6.70 1.90
N HIS A 37 -1.85 6.52 1.85
CA HIS A 37 -2.69 7.31 0.96
C HIS A 37 -2.84 8.75 1.48
N GLN A 38 -3.24 9.68 0.62
CA GLN A 38 -3.51 11.08 0.98
C GLN A 38 -4.38 11.19 2.24
N ASP A 39 -5.52 10.51 2.26
CA ASP A 39 -6.47 10.51 3.38
C ASP A 39 -5.83 10.04 4.70
N GLU A 40 -4.93 9.06 4.64
CA GLU A 40 -4.21 8.51 5.79
C GLU A 40 -3.14 9.50 6.28
N CYS A 41 -2.39 10.12 5.36
CA CYS A 41 -1.43 11.18 5.68
C CYS A 41 -2.09 12.37 6.37
N GLU A 42 -3.26 12.81 5.89
CA GLU A 42 -4.02 13.90 6.50
C GLU A 42 -4.55 13.52 7.89
N SER A 43 -5.04 12.29 8.05
CA SER A 43 -5.50 11.77 9.34
C SER A 43 -4.35 11.66 10.36
N TYR A 44 -3.21 11.09 9.96
CA TYR A 44 -2.04 10.93 10.83
C TYR A 44 -1.39 12.25 11.19
N SER A 45 -1.27 13.20 10.25
CA SER A 45 -0.72 14.53 10.54
C SER A 45 -1.60 15.29 11.52
N ARG A 46 -2.94 15.24 11.37
CA ARG A 46 -3.89 15.84 12.31
C ARG A 46 -3.80 15.21 13.70
N ALA A 47 -3.79 13.88 13.78
CA ALA A 47 -3.67 13.16 15.04
C ALA A 47 -2.34 13.47 15.75
N LEU A 48 -1.22 13.48 15.00
CA LEU A 48 0.10 13.79 15.54
C LEU A 48 0.17 15.24 16.04
N ALA A 49 -0.38 16.21 15.31
CA ALA A 49 -0.42 17.61 15.74
C ALA A 49 -1.19 17.79 17.06
N GLN A 50 -2.30 17.05 17.24
CA GLN A 50 -3.08 17.05 18.47
C GLN A 50 -2.29 16.47 19.65
N VAL A 51 -1.57 15.36 19.44
CA VAL A 51 -0.73 14.73 20.47
C VAL A 51 0.47 15.62 20.83
N ILE A 52 1.08 16.32 19.88
CA ILE A 52 2.16 17.28 20.16
C ILE A 52 1.68 18.44 21.04
N SER A 53 0.45 18.91 20.80
CA SER A 53 -0.12 20.07 21.50
C SER A 53 -0.61 19.73 22.91
N ASN A 54 -1.26 18.58 23.08
CA ASN A 54 -1.99 18.22 24.31
C ASN A 54 -1.35 17.05 25.08
N GLY A 55 -0.47 16.29 24.45
CA GLY A 55 0.08 15.04 25.00
C GLY A 55 1.37 15.22 25.79
N GLY A 56 1.69 14.20 26.58
CA GLY A 56 2.96 14.08 27.28
C GLY A 56 4.07 13.47 26.41
N PRO A 57 5.30 13.43 26.93
CA PRO A 57 6.46 12.88 26.21
C PRO A 57 6.31 11.39 25.88
N THR A 58 5.58 10.63 26.70
CA THR A 58 5.37 9.19 26.48
C THR A 58 4.46 8.94 25.29
N GLU A 59 3.35 9.66 25.20
CA GLU A 59 2.38 9.54 24.11
C GLU A 59 3.00 9.95 22.78
N ILE A 60 3.73 11.09 22.78
CA ILE A 60 4.47 11.56 21.61
C ILE A 60 5.49 10.51 21.16
N SER A 61 6.26 9.94 22.08
CA SER A 61 7.26 8.90 21.77
C SER A 61 6.62 7.65 21.16
N TRP A 62 5.44 7.24 21.63
CA TRP A 62 4.76 6.06 21.11
C TRP A 62 4.24 6.29 19.69
N CYS A 63 3.60 7.44 19.44
CA CYS A 63 3.15 7.84 18.11
C CYS A 63 4.33 7.93 17.13
N LEU A 64 5.42 8.57 17.55
CA LEU A 64 6.65 8.69 16.76
C LEU A 64 7.20 7.31 16.39
N ALA A 65 7.37 6.42 17.38
CA ALA A 65 7.88 5.08 17.15
C ALA A 65 7.00 4.28 16.17
N ARG A 66 5.68 4.37 16.31
CA ARG A 66 4.73 3.66 15.45
C ARG A 66 4.81 4.13 14.00
N LEU A 67 4.80 5.44 13.77
CA LEU A 67 4.86 6.01 12.42
C LEU A 67 6.24 5.78 11.80
N GLN A 68 7.32 5.96 12.55
CA GLN A 68 8.67 5.70 12.08
C GLN A 68 8.86 4.22 11.69
N SER A 69 8.27 3.29 12.43
CA SER A 69 8.28 1.86 12.09
C SER A 69 7.62 1.59 10.73
N LEU A 70 6.47 2.20 10.45
CA LEU A 70 5.78 2.06 9.16
C LEU A 70 6.62 2.66 8.00
N LEU A 71 7.20 3.84 8.22
CA LEU A 71 8.09 4.47 7.24
C LEU A 71 9.34 3.63 6.97
N THR A 72 9.93 3.07 8.02
CA THR A 72 11.14 2.23 7.88
C THR A 72 10.81 0.95 7.13
N GLN A 73 9.69 0.30 7.46
CA GLN A 73 9.23 -0.88 6.73
C GLN A 73 9.02 -0.58 5.24
N SER A 74 8.39 0.54 4.92
CA SER A 74 8.22 0.99 3.53
C SER A 74 9.55 1.21 2.82
N ARG A 75 10.49 1.90 3.47
CA ARG A 75 11.83 2.14 2.92
C ARG A 75 12.58 0.86 2.63
N ILE A 76 12.48 -0.14 3.51
CA ILE A 76 13.10 -1.46 3.32
C ILE A 76 12.49 -2.16 2.11
N ILE A 77 11.15 -2.20 2.02
CA ILE A 77 10.44 -2.87 0.92
C ILE A 77 10.77 -2.22 -0.43
N ASN A 78 10.85 -0.89 -0.46
CA ASN A 78 11.15 -0.10 -1.65
C ASN A 78 12.66 0.08 -1.91
N LEU A 79 13.52 -0.57 -1.12
CA LEU A 79 14.99 -0.53 -1.28
C LEU A 79 15.56 0.90 -1.28
N HIS A 80 15.02 1.79 -0.44
CA HIS A 80 15.55 3.14 -0.32
C HIS A 80 17.01 3.13 0.12
N GLY A 81 17.85 3.88 -0.60
CA GLY A 81 19.28 3.98 -0.33
C GLY A 81 20.12 2.92 -1.05
N GLU A 82 19.50 1.94 -1.70
CA GLU A 82 20.18 0.97 -2.56
C GLU A 82 20.29 1.49 -4.01
N HIS A 83 21.23 0.92 -4.78
CA HIS A 83 21.37 1.25 -6.21
C HIS A 83 20.09 0.93 -7.01
N ASN A 84 19.35 -0.10 -6.58
CA ASN A 84 18.11 -0.55 -7.20
C ASN A 84 16.88 -0.02 -6.44
N ALA A 85 16.91 1.22 -5.93
CA ALA A 85 15.76 1.80 -5.24
C ALA A 85 14.52 1.82 -6.15
N ARG A 86 13.36 1.43 -5.61
CA ARG A 86 12.11 1.45 -6.35
C ARG A 86 11.63 2.90 -6.50
N ALA A 87 11.53 3.37 -7.75
CA ALA A 87 11.01 4.70 -8.06
C ALA A 87 9.49 4.72 -8.24
N ASP A 88 8.90 3.62 -8.70
CA ASP A 88 7.46 3.47 -8.90
C ASP A 88 7.01 2.10 -8.36
N ARG A 89 5.90 2.09 -7.62
CA ARG A 89 5.33 0.88 -7.01
C ARG A 89 5.06 -0.25 -8.00
N ASN A 90 4.76 0.08 -9.26
CA ASN A 90 4.39 -0.86 -10.32
C ASN A 90 5.61 -1.45 -11.07
N VAL A 91 6.82 -0.97 -10.79
CA VAL A 91 8.04 -1.43 -11.47
C VAL A 91 8.62 -2.65 -10.76
N LEU A 92 9.01 -3.64 -11.57
CA LEU A 92 9.77 -4.81 -11.13
C LEU A 92 11.23 -4.41 -10.94
N VAL A 93 11.73 -4.60 -9.73
CA VAL A 93 13.11 -4.33 -9.33
C VAL A 93 13.88 -5.62 -9.14
N ASN A 94 13.27 -6.63 -8.50
CA ASN A 94 13.92 -7.92 -8.23
C ASN A 94 13.79 -8.91 -9.40
N GLY A 95 13.19 -8.48 -10.51
CA GLY A 95 12.95 -9.31 -11.69
C GLY A 95 12.04 -10.52 -11.42
N GLN A 96 11.30 -10.52 -10.31
CA GLN A 96 10.42 -11.62 -9.96
C GLN A 96 9.20 -11.59 -10.88
N LYS A 97 9.09 -12.59 -11.75
CA LYS A 97 7.95 -12.75 -12.63
C LYS A 97 6.91 -13.66 -12.00
N ALA A 98 5.65 -13.46 -12.37
CA ALA A 98 4.60 -14.42 -12.03
C ALA A 98 4.97 -15.81 -12.56
N PRO A 99 4.65 -16.89 -11.82
CA PRO A 99 4.89 -18.24 -12.30
C PRO A 99 4.11 -18.51 -13.60
N PRO A 100 4.63 -19.38 -14.48
CA PRO A 100 3.94 -19.71 -15.72
C PRO A 100 2.59 -20.38 -15.44
N GLU A 101 1.61 -20.10 -16.31
CA GLU A 101 0.29 -20.73 -16.26
C GLU A 101 0.37 -22.24 -16.47
N THR A 102 -0.40 -23.02 -15.71
CA THR A 102 -0.48 -24.47 -15.90
C THR A 102 -1.36 -24.82 -17.11
N ILE A 103 -1.11 -25.97 -17.74
CA ILE A 103 -1.90 -26.44 -18.89
C ILE A 103 -3.38 -26.58 -18.52
N MET A 104 -3.68 -27.11 -17.34
CA MET A 104 -5.04 -27.21 -16.82
C MET A 104 -5.72 -25.84 -16.71
N PHE A 105 -5.01 -24.84 -16.21
CA PHE A 105 -5.53 -23.46 -16.13
C PHE A 105 -5.81 -22.89 -17.51
N MET A 106 -4.94 -23.13 -18.50
CA MET A 106 -5.16 -22.67 -19.87
C MET A 106 -6.41 -23.28 -20.50
N ILE A 107 -6.65 -24.58 -20.30
CA ILE A 107 -7.84 -25.28 -20.82
C ILE A 107 -9.12 -24.74 -20.15
N LEU A 108 -9.13 -24.65 -18.81
CA LEU A 108 -10.27 -24.10 -18.07
C LEU A 108 -10.56 -22.66 -18.48
N SER A 109 -9.51 -21.85 -18.65
CA SER A 109 -9.65 -20.48 -19.11
C SER A 109 -10.26 -20.42 -20.51
N PHE A 110 -9.88 -21.32 -21.43
CA PHE A 110 -10.49 -21.38 -22.75
C PHE A 110 -11.99 -21.72 -22.67
N ILE A 111 -12.35 -22.73 -21.88
CA ILE A 111 -13.76 -23.13 -21.67
C ILE A 111 -14.59 -21.99 -21.04
N MET A 112 -13.98 -21.21 -20.15
CA MET A 112 -14.61 -20.08 -19.46
C MET A 112 -14.41 -18.74 -20.20
N PHE A 113 -14.27 -18.75 -21.53
CA PHE A 113 -14.18 -17.54 -22.36
C PHE A 113 -13.07 -16.56 -21.93
N SER A 114 -11.94 -17.09 -21.48
CA SER A 114 -10.76 -16.34 -20.97
C SER A 114 -11.00 -15.45 -19.75
N ILE A 115 -12.15 -15.59 -19.06
CA ILE A 115 -12.45 -14.84 -17.83
C ILE A 115 -11.41 -15.11 -16.73
N PRO A 116 -10.99 -16.36 -16.45
CA PRO A 116 -9.98 -16.62 -15.42
C PRO A 116 -8.63 -15.97 -15.73
N LYS A 117 -8.22 -15.95 -17.02
CA LYS A 117 -7.00 -15.27 -17.47
C LYS A 117 -7.05 -13.77 -17.24
N MET A 118 -8.19 -13.14 -17.49
CA MET A 118 -8.38 -11.70 -17.23
C MET A 118 -8.19 -11.37 -15.74
N TYR A 119 -8.79 -12.16 -14.84
CA TYR A 119 -8.62 -11.96 -13.41
C TYR A 119 -7.19 -12.26 -12.94
N LEU A 120 -6.55 -13.29 -13.48
CA LEU A 120 -5.14 -13.61 -13.17
C LEU A 120 -4.21 -12.47 -13.61
N ALA A 121 -4.46 -11.84 -14.78
CA ALA A 121 -3.69 -10.69 -15.24
C ALA A 121 -3.85 -9.48 -14.30
N ARG A 122 -5.08 -9.17 -13.85
CA ARG A 122 -5.34 -8.11 -12.87
C ARG A 122 -4.64 -8.38 -11.53
N TRP A 123 -4.66 -9.64 -11.10
CA TRP A 123 -3.96 -10.07 -9.89
C TRP A 123 -2.45 -9.89 -10.00
N ASN A 124 -1.87 -10.36 -11.11
CA ASN A 124 -0.43 -10.21 -11.38
C ASN A 124 -0.01 -8.74 -11.49
N ALA A 125 -0.88 -7.86 -11.98
CA ALA A 125 -0.61 -6.42 -12.02
C ALA A 125 -0.58 -5.78 -10.62
N ALA A 126 -1.41 -6.26 -9.69
CA ALA A 126 -1.37 -5.80 -8.29
C ALA A 126 -0.23 -6.43 -7.48
N TRP A 127 0.25 -7.60 -7.89
CA TRP A 127 1.28 -8.39 -7.22
C TRP A 127 2.67 -8.13 -7.83
N VAL A 128 3.38 -7.11 -7.34
CA VAL A 128 4.66 -6.68 -7.91
C VAL A 128 5.81 -7.08 -6.98
N ASP A 129 6.74 -7.93 -7.44
CA ASP A 129 7.89 -8.43 -6.66
C ASP A 129 7.53 -9.03 -5.28
N ARG A 130 6.40 -9.73 -5.18
CA ARG A 130 5.87 -10.27 -3.92
C ARG A 130 5.43 -9.23 -2.89
N VAL A 131 5.22 -8.00 -3.34
CA VAL A 131 4.70 -6.90 -2.54
C VAL A 131 3.34 -6.51 -3.13
N THR A 132 2.37 -6.35 -2.24
CA THR A 132 1.05 -5.82 -2.59
C THR A 132 0.68 -4.72 -1.61
N TYR A 133 0.20 -3.60 -2.15
CA TYR A 133 -0.29 -2.50 -1.33
C TYR A 133 -1.71 -2.81 -0.85
N THR A 134 -1.94 -2.68 0.46
CA THR A 134 -3.21 -3.04 1.12
C THR A 134 -4.43 -2.41 0.46
N ARG A 135 -4.33 -1.15 0.02
CA ARG A 135 -5.45 -0.42 -0.61
C ARG A 135 -5.76 -0.95 -2.01
N GLU A 136 -4.75 -1.16 -2.84
CA GLU A 136 -4.92 -1.74 -4.18
C GLU A 136 -5.44 -3.17 -4.09
N TRP A 137 -4.95 -3.95 -3.11
CA TRP A 137 -5.46 -5.28 -2.82
C TRP A 137 -6.94 -5.27 -2.45
N LYS A 138 -7.33 -4.41 -1.50
CA LYS A 138 -8.72 -4.28 -1.05
C LYS A 138 -9.64 -3.85 -2.19
N LYS A 139 -9.18 -2.89 -3.02
CA LYS A 139 -9.91 -2.44 -4.20
C LYS A 139 -10.11 -3.59 -5.19
N LEU A 140 -9.03 -4.26 -5.58
CA LEU A 140 -9.09 -5.41 -6.50
C LEU A 140 -10.04 -6.50 -5.98
N THR A 141 -9.93 -6.86 -4.71
CA THR A 141 -10.77 -7.91 -4.11
C THR A 141 -12.24 -7.49 -4.08
N LYS A 142 -12.52 -6.23 -3.75
CA LYS A 142 -13.88 -5.68 -3.76
C LYS A 142 -14.48 -5.72 -5.17
N ASP A 143 -13.75 -5.22 -6.17
CA ASP A 143 -14.19 -5.20 -7.56
C ASP A 143 -14.50 -6.63 -8.05
N MET A 144 -13.62 -7.60 -7.73
CA MET A 144 -13.84 -9.00 -8.09
C MET A 144 -15.08 -9.62 -7.42
N ILE A 145 -15.35 -9.29 -6.15
CA ILE A 145 -16.54 -9.78 -5.44
C ILE A 145 -17.81 -9.17 -6.04
N GLU A 146 -17.81 -7.87 -6.35
CA GLU A 146 -18.94 -7.20 -6.97
C GLU A 146 -19.23 -7.75 -8.36
N GLU A 147 -18.21 -7.88 -9.22
CA GLU A 147 -18.33 -8.47 -10.56
C GLU A 147 -18.88 -9.91 -10.51
N TYR A 148 -18.38 -10.73 -9.59
CA TYR A 148 -18.90 -12.09 -9.38
C TYR A 148 -20.37 -12.09 -8.95
N THR A 149 -20.73 -11.20 -8.02
CA THR A 149 -22.09 -11.07 -7.50
C THR A 149 -23.07 -10.66 -8.60
N TYR A 150 -22.70 -9.67 -9.42
CA TYR A 150 -23.51 -9.25 -10.58
C TYR A 150 -23.66 -10.36 -11.62
N SER A 151 -22.58 -11.10 -11.92
CA SER A 151 -22.64 -12.24 -12.84
C SER A 151 -23.59 -13.33 -12.34
N LEU A 152 -23.63 -13.56 -11.03
CA LEU A 152 -24.50 -14.56 -10.42
C LEU A 152 -25.98 -14.14 -10.50
N PHE A 153 -26.29 -12.88 -10.22
CA PHE A 153 -27.65 -12.34 -10.36
C PHE A 153 -28.11 -12.24 -11.83
N GLY A 154 -27.23 -11.85 -12.75
CA GLY A 154 -27.54 -11.81 -14.18
C GLY A 154 -27.78 -13.20 -14.79
N GLY A 155 -27.02 -14.20 -14.36
CA GLY A 155 -27.24 -15.60 -14.74
C GLY A 155 -28.56 -16.18 -14.22
N ILE A 156 -28.99 -15.77 -13.02
CA ILE A 156 -30.30 -16.16 -12.45
C ILE A 156 -31.47 -15.45 -13.14
N MET A 157 -31.31 -14.19 -13.58
CA MET A 157 -32.37 -13.48 -14.33
C MET A 157 -32.56 -13.99 -15.77
N LEU A 158 -31.55 -14.65 -16.34
CA LEU A 158 -31.59 -15.21 -17.70
C LEU A 158 -32.06 -16.68 -17.74
N MET A 159 -32.36 -17.28 -16.57
CA MET A 159 -32.98 -18.60 -16.40
C MET A 159 -34.43 -18.47 -15.96
#